data_AF-A0A421JTV9-F1
#
_entry.id   AF-A0A421JTV9-F1
#
_cell.length_a   1.000
_cell.length_b   1.000
_cell.length_c   1.000
_cell.angle_alpha   90.00
_cell.angle_beta   90.00
_cell.angle_gamma   90.00
#
_symmetry.space_group_name_H-M   'P 1'
#
loop_
_entity.id
_entity.type
_entity.pdbx_description
1 polymer ?
#
loop_
_entity_poly.entity_id
_entity_poly.type
_entity_poly.pdbx_seq_one_letter_code
_entity_poly.pdbx_strand_id
1 'polypeptide(L)'
;MISSSAHAGKWVLPKGGHEKDETLVETAMRETWEEAGVEGVVVSELPMVLDSRTSAPVIKGDFDPKIAVPKSEFHFFELIVDKMDQEWPESTSRQRRWCTYSEAKHELIKAKRPELVTALNSSSIIKDASESVVDKY
;
A
#
# COMPACT_ATOMS: atom_id res chain seq x y z
N MET A 1 1.16 8.27 0.54
CA MET A 1 1.11 7.26 1.62
C MET A 1 -0.03 7.57 2.58
N ILE A 2 -0.51 6.57 3.30
CA ILE A 2 -1.60 6.68 4.29
C ILE A 2 -1.23 6.04 5.63
N SER A 3 -1.85 6.49 6.72
CA SER A 3 -1.66 5.87 8.04
C SER A 3 -2.33 4.48 8.10
N SER A 4 -1.70 3.53 8.80
CA SER A 4 -2.25 2.19 8.97
C SER A 4 -3.38 2.16 10.00
N SER A 5 -4.52 1.59 9.62
CA SER A 5 -5.66 1.34 10.54
C SER A 5 -5.36 0.27 11.59
N ALA A 6 -4.54 -0.73 11.25
CA ALA A 6 -4.20 -1.83 12.16
C ALA A 6 -3.08 -1.49 13.16
N HIS A 7 -2.22 -0.52 12.83
CA HIS A 7 -1.01 -0.23 13.59
C HIS A 7 -0.72 1.28 13.67
N ALA A 8 -1.05 1.88 14.81
CA ALA A 8 -0.81 3.30 15.08
C ALA A 8 0.66 3.69 14.82
N GLY A 9 0.86 4.85 14.19
CA GLY A 9 2.19 5.40 13.90
C GLY A 9 2.95 4.72 12.75
N LYS A 10 2.33 3.76 12.05
CA LYS A 10 2.87 3.16 10.82
C LYS A 10 2.17 3.73 9.59
N TRP A 11 2.94 3.84 8.50
CA TRP A 11 2.45 4.28 7.20
C TRP A 11 2.56 3.16 6.17
N VAL A 12 1.61 3.11 5.24
CA VAL A 12 1.52 2.12 4.17
C VAL A 12 1.09 2.77 2.85
N LEU A 13 1.15 1.99 1.77
CA LEU A 13 0.49 2.31 0.51
C LEU A 13 -1.02 2.02 0.62
N PRO A 14 -1.89 2.73 -0.13
CA PRO A 14 -3.29 2.37 -0.24
C PRO A 14 -3.45 0.94 -0.76
N LYS A 15 -4.33 0.17 -0.12
CA LYS A 15 -4.61 -1.23 -0.47
C LYS A 15 -5.79 -1.79 0.32
N GLY A 16 -6.67 -2.52 -0.36
CA GLY A 16 -7.70 -3.33 0.28
C GLY A 16 -8.12 -4.52 -0.55
N GLY A 17 -9.36 -4.96 -0.31
CA GLY A 17 -9.87 -6.24 -0.79
C GLY A 17 -10.50 -6.12 -2.16
N HIS A 18 -10.31 -7.14 -3.00
CA HIS A 18 -10.98 -7.26 -4.29
C HIS A 18 -12.40 -7.83 -4.12
N GLU A 19 -13.38 -7.11 -4.65
CA GLU A 19 -14.78 -7.55 -4.73
C GLU A 19 -15.03 -8.32 -6.04
N LYS A 20 -16.12 -9.10 -6.10
CA LYS A 20 -16.33 -10.07 -7.20
C LYS A 20 -16.79 -9.43 -8.52
N ASP A 21 -17.26 -8.20 -8.45
CA ASP A 21 -17.90 -7.45 -9.53
C ASP A 21 -17.04 -6.29 -10.05
N GLU A 22 -15.77 -6.24 -9.65
CA GLU A 22 -14.79 -5.27 -10.12
C GLU A 22 -13.58 -5.97 -10.76
N THR A 23 -12.82 -5.23 -11.56
CA THR A 23 -11.47 -5.59 -12.00
C THR A 23 -10.43 -5.17 -10.96
N LEU A 24 -9.21 -5.71 -11.02
CA LEU A 24 -8.13 -5.33 -10.09
C LEU A 24 -7.79 -3.84 -10.14
N VAL A 25 -7.93 -3.22 -11.33
CA VAL A 25 -7.72 -1.79 -11.52
C VAL A 25 -8.84 -0.99 -10.83
N GLU A 26 -10.10 -1.39 -11.01
CA GLU A 26 -11.25 -0.77 -10.34
C GLU A 26 -11.12 -0.90 -8.81
N THR A 27 -10.72 -2.07 -8.30
CA THR A 27 -10.38 -2.27 -6.88
C THR A 27 -9.35 -1.25 -6.41
N ALA A 28 -8.21 -1.15 -7.11
CA ALA A 28 -7.13 -0.27 -6.70
C ALA A 28 -7.53 1.20 -6.72
N MET A 29 -8.35 1.62 -7.69
CA MET A 29 -8.89 2.97 -7.78
C MET A 29 -9.89 3.26 -6.64
N ARG A 30 -10.83 2.34 -6.39
CA ARG A 30 -11.81 2.45 -5.29
C ARG A 30 -11.10 2.57 -3.95
N GLU A 31 -10.21 1.64 -3.64
CA GLU A 31 -9.45 1.61 -2.37
C GLU A 31 -8.57 2.87 -2.21
N THR A 32 -7.97 3.35 -3.30
CA THR A 32 -7.16 4.58 -3.26
C THR A 32 -8.03 5.81 -2.98
N TRP A 33 -9.25 5.89 -3.52
CA TRP A 33 -10.19 6.95 -3.19
C TRP A 33 -10.74 6.82 -1.76
N GLU A 34 -11.14 5.62 -1.33
CA GLU A 34 -11.68 5.36 0.00
C GLU A 34 -10.66 5.65 1.11
N GLU A 35 -9.41 5.22 0.94
CA GLU A 35 -8.38 5.35 1.97
C GLU A 35 -7.62 6.68 1.92
N ALA A 36 -7.49 7.30 0.74
CA ALA A 36 -6.65 8.49 0.53
C ALA A 36 -7.35 9.68 -0.12
N GLY A 37 -8.59 9.54 -0.63
CA GLY A 37 -9.29 10.60 -1.36
C GLY A 37 -8.57 11.02 -2.64
N VAL A 38 -7.89 10.08 -3.31
CA VAL A 38 -7.09 10.33 -4.51
C VAL A 38 -7.79 9.72 -5.71
N GLU A 39 -7.94 10.52 -6.76
CA GLU A 39 -8.41 10.09 -8.08
C GLU A 39 -7.30 10.33 -9.11
N GLY A 40 -7.30 9.54 -10.19
CA GLY A 40 -6.28 9.65 -11.21
C GLY A 40 -6.39 8.59 -12.31
N VAL A 41 -5.31 8.47 -13.08
CA VAL A 41 -5.22 7.52 -14.19
C VAL A 41 -4.16 6.46 -13.88
N VAL A 42 -4.56 5.20 -13.94
CA VAL A 42 -3.62 4.07 -13.82
C VAL A 42 -2.82 3.98 -15.11
N VAL A 43 -1.49 4.00 -14.98
CA VAL A 43 -0.56 4.01 -16.12
C VAL A 43 0.24 2.71 -16.27
N SER A 44 0.31 1.90 -15.22
CA SER A 44 1.08 0.66 -15.21
C SER A 44 0.59 -0.29 -14.13
N GLU A 45 0.66 -1.59 -14.41
CA GLU A 45 0.58 -2.67 -13.41
C GLU A 45 2.01 -3.08 -13.02
N LEU A 46 2.27 -3.17 -11.72
CA LEU A 46 3.54 -3.65 -11.19
C LEU A 46 3.51 -5.18 -11.02
N PRO A 47 4.67 -5.85 -10.95
CA PRO A 47 4.72 -7.28 -10.72
C PRO A 47 3.94 -7.69 -9.46
N MET A 48 3.16 -8.75 -9.59
CA MET A 48 2.43 -9.33 -8.45
C MET A 48 3.40 -9.75 -7.35
N VAL A 49 3.04 -9.43 -6.10
CA VAL A 49 3.84 -9.74 -4.91
C VAL A 49 3.05 -10.64 -3.99
N LEU A 50 3.64 -11.74 -3.57
CA LEU A 50 3.04 -12.63 -2.57
C LEU A 50 3.22 -12.09 -1.17
N ASP A 51 2.22 -12.34 -0.32
CA ASP A 51 2.30 -12.05 1.10
C ASP A 51 3.50 -12.74 1.77
N SER A 52 4.35 -11.91 2.36
CA SER A 52 5.60 -12.29 3.02
C SER A 52 5.40 -12.96 4.39
N ARG A 53 4.16 -13.01 4.92
CA ARG A 53 3.86 -13.68 6.19
C ARG A 53 4.26 -15.16 6.12
N THR A 54 5.15 -15.56 7.03
CA THR A 54 5.72 -16.92 7.12
C THR A 54 4.68 -17.94 7.56
N SER A 55 3.71 -17.54 8.39
CA SER A 55 2.64 -18.37 8.89
C SER A 55 1.29 -17.88 8.38
N ALA A 56 0.83 -18.44 7.26
CA ALA A 56 -0.62 -18.50 7.03
C ALA A 56 -1.17 -19.62 7.91
N PRO A 57 -2.18 -19.36 8.75
CA PRO A 57 -2.79 -20.39 9.56
C PRO A 57 -3.36 -21.49 8.65
N VAL A 58 -3.03 -22.76 8.97
CA VAL A 58 -3.70 -23.91 8.35
C VAL A 58 -5.12 -23.91 8.88
N ILE A 59 -6.08 -23.58 8.02
CA ILE A 59 -7.50 -23.59 8.38
C ILE A 59 -7.93 -25.05 8.56
N LYS A 60 -8.22 -25.44 9.80
CA LYS A 60 -8.88 -26.72 10.10
C LYS A 60 -10.37 -26.43 10.30
N GLY A 61 -11.20 -26.80 9.32
CA GLY A 61 -12.64 -26.54 9.32
C GLY A 61 -13.04 -25.41 8.37
N ASP A 62 -14.19 -24.79 8.63
CA ASP A 62 -14.71 -23.70 7.80
C ASP A 62 -13.84 -22.43 7.90
N PHE A 63 -13.78 -21.66 6.82
CA PHE A 63 -13.05 -20.41 6.77
C PHE A 63 -13.75 -19.33 7.61
N ASP A 64 -13.10 -18.90 8.70
CA ASP A 64 -13.47 -17.68 9.42
C ASP A 64 -12.41 -16.58 9.17
N PRO A 65 -12.76 -15.50 8.45
CA PRO A 65 -11.84 -14.40 8.15
C PRO A 65 -11.39 -13.64 9.41
N LYS A 66 -12.04 -13.82 10.57
CA LYS A 66 -11.61 -13.29 11.87
C LYS A 66 -10.55 -14.16 12.54
N ILE A 67 -10.46 -15.44 12.18
CA ILE A 67 -9.56 -16.43 12.81
C ILE A 67 -8.32 -16.67 11.93
N ALA A 68 -8.50 -16.69 10.62
CA ALA A 68 -7.45 -16.99 9.66
C ALA A 68 -7.55 -16.03 8.47
N VAL A 69 -6.45 -15.31 8.19
CA VAL A 69 -6.32 -14.57 6.94
C VAL A 69 -5.40 -15.40 6.03
N PRO A 70 -5.87 -15.87 4.86
CA PRO A 70 -5.02 -16.58 3.91
C PRO A 70 -3.84 -15.71 3.49
N LYS A 71 -2.84 -16.31 2.84
CA LYS A 71 -1.85 -15.51 2.13
C LYS A 71 -2.57 -14.73 1.05
N SER A 72 -2.33 -13.43 1.01
CA SER A 72 -2.86 -12.56 -0.03
C SER A 72 -1.90 -12.49 -1.21
N GLU A 73 -2.45 -12.38 -2.40
CA GLU A 73 -1.75 -11.89 -3.57
C GLU A 73 -1.94 -10.38 -3.65
N PHE A 74 -0.86 -9.63 -3.89
CA PHE A 74 -0.93 -8.19 -4.04
C PHE A 74 -0.68 -7.80 -5.49
N HIS A 75 -1.64 -7.08 -6.06
CA HIS A 75 -1.54 -6.42 -7.35
C HIS A 75 -1.42 -4.92 -7.11
N PHE A 76 -0.31 -4.33 -7.55
CA PHE A 76 -0.05 -2.90 -7.39
C PHE A 76 -0.12 -2.20 -8.73
N PHE A 77 -0.58 -0.96 -8.70
CA PHE A 77 -0.73 -0.13 -9.88
C PHE A 77 -0.07 1.22 -9.65
N GLU A 78 0.53 1.76 -10.71
CA GLU A 78 1.01 3.13 -10.72
C GLU A 78 -0.12 4.06 -11.13
N LEU A 79 -0.43 5.02 -10.27
CA LEU A 79 -1.47 6.01 -10.49
C LEU A 79 -0.84 7.40 -10.66
N ILE A 80 -1.13 8.06 -11.77
CA ILE A 80 -0.87 9.50 -11.91
C ILE A 80 -2.08 10.23 -11.31
N VAL A 81 -1.82 10.96 -10.23
CA VAL A 81 -2.86 11.70 -9.50
C VAL A 81 -3.36 12.88 -10.32
N ASP A 82 -4.67 12.95 -10.48
CA ASP A 82 -5.37 14.07 -11.11
C ASP A 82 -6.01 14.97 -10.05
N LYS A 83 -6.66 14.35 -9.05
CA LYS A 83 -7.43 15.06 -8.02
C LYS A 83 -7.21 14.47 -6.63
N MET A 84 -7.27 15.35 -5.63
CA MET A 84 -7.19 15.00 -4.21
C MET A 84 -8.32 15.71 -3.44
N ASP A 85 -9.29 14.94 -2.96
CA ASP A 85 -10.44 15.46 -2.23
C ASP A 85 -10.09 15.86 -0.80
N GLN A 86 -10.73 16.91 -0.28
CA GLN A 86 -10.56 17.32 1.12
C GLN A 86 -11.33 16.44 2.09
N GLU A 87 -12.44 15.86 1.62
CA GLU A 87 -13.26 14.90 2.34
C GLU A 87 -13.35 13.63 1.51
N TRP A 88 -13.07 12.50 2.15
CA TRP A 88 -13.11 11.17 1.54
C TRP A 88 -13.56 10.15 2.60
N PRO A 89 -13.99 8.94 2.22
CA PRO A 89 -14.64 8.00 3.14
C PRO A 89 -13.88 7.73 4.45
N GLU A 90 -12.56 7.55 4.38
CA GLU A 90 -11.72 7.30 5.57
C GLU A 90 -10.97 8.53 6.09
N SER A 91 -11.35 9.76 5.72
CA SER A 91 -10.62 10.98 6.12
C SER A 91 -10.54 11.22 7.63
N THR A 92 -11.48 10.64 8.39
CA THR A 92 -11.53 10.74 9.85
C THR A 92 -10.68 9.69 10.56
N SER A 93 -10.45 8.54 9.92
CA SER A 93 -9.70 7.40 10.46
C SER A 93 -8.28 7.28 9.90
N ARG A 94 -8.00 7.96 8.77
CA ARG A 94 -6.69 7.95 8.14
C ARG A 94 -6.15 9.34 7.85
N GLN A 95 -4.84 9.45 8.03
CA GLN A 95 -4.06 10.56 7.52
C GLN A 95 -3.43 10.15 6.19
N ARG A 96 -3.29 11.11 5.28
CA ARG A 96 -2.52 10.96 4.03
C ARG A 96 -1.37 11.95 3.99
N ARG A 97 -0.28 11.56 3.34
CA ARG A 97 0.82 12.48 3.02
C ARG A 97 1.56 12.07 1.75
N TRP A 98 2.10 13.08 1.07
CA TRP A 98 3.12 12.88 0.05
C TRP A 98 4.43 12.46 0.71
N CYS A 99 5.21 11.63 0.00
CA CYS A 99 6.52 11.17 0.43
C CYS A 99 7.44 11.10 -0.77
N THR A 100 8.75 11.33 -0.56
CA THR A 100 9.77 10.90 -1.52
C THR A 100 9.87 9.38 -1.54
N TYR A 101 10.61 8.83 -2.51
CA TYR A 101 10.86 7.39 -2.55
C TYR A 101 11.62 6.93 -1.30
N SER A 102 12.64 7.67 -0.86
CA SER A 102 13.40 7.34 0.35
C SER A 102 12.53 7.34 1.61
N GLU A 103 11.65 8.33 1.77
CA GLU A 103 10.73 8.42 2.90
C GLU A 103 9.72 7.27 2.91
N ALA A 104 9.10 6.97 1.75
CA ALA A 104 8.17 5.86 1.63
C ALA A 104 8.86 4.53 1.95
N LYS A 105 10.05 4.30 1.39
CA LYS A 105 10.83 3.09 1.65
C LYS A 105 11.18 2.93 3.13
N HIS A 106 11.61 4.01 3.78
CA HIS A 106 11.90 4.01 5.22
C HIS A 106 10.69 3.57 6.04
N GLU A 107 9.52 4.16 5.80
CA GLU A 107 8.30 3.84 6.53
C GLU A 107 7.80 2.41 6.30
N LEU A 108 7.90 1.91 5.06
CA LEU A 108 7.49 0.54 4.75
C LEU A 108 8.42 -0.50 5.40
N ILE A 109 9.72 -0.23 5.47
CA ILE A 109 10.68 -1.05 6.22
C ILE A 109 10.35 -1.02 7.72
N LYS A 110 10.16 0.17 8.30
CA LYS A 110 9.75 0.36 9.70
C LYS A 110 8.42 -0.36 10.01
N ALA A 111 7.50 -0.39 9.05
CA ALA A 111 6.22 -1.08 9.18
C ALA A 111 6.34 -2.61 9.14
N LYS A 112 7.49 -3.15 8.72
CA LYS A 112 7.75 -4.57 8.43
C LYS A 112 6.86 -5.09 7.30
N ARG A 113 6.80 -4.34 6.19
CA ARG A 113 5.99 -4.63 5.00
C ARG A 113 6.88 -4.85 3.78
N PRO A 114 7.68 -5.93 3.73
CA PRO A 114 8.61 -6.17 2.62
C PRO A 114 7.88 -6.30 1.28
N GLU A 115 6.64 -6.79 1.25
CA GLU A 115 5.81 -6.84 0.04
C GLU A 115 5.57 -5.45 -0.57
N LEU A 116 5.32 -4.44 0.28
CA LEU A 116 5.12 -3.06 -0.17
C LEU A 116 6.44 -2.41 -0.59
N VAL A 117 7.55 -2.78 0.06
CA VAL A 117 8.90 -2.35 -0.34
C VAL A 117 9.26 -2.90 -1.73
N THR A 118 8.92 -4.16 -2.01
CA THR A 118 9.12 -4.77 -3.34
C THR A 118 8.36 -3.99 -4.40
N ALA A 119 7.07 -3.73 -4.19
CA ALA A 119 6.27 -2.93 -5.12
C ALA A 119 6.85 -1.53 -5.35
N LEU A 120 7.23 -0.82 -4.28
CA LEU A 120 7.84 0.50 -4.38
C LEU A 120 9.17 0.48 -5.16
N ASN A 121 10.00 -0.55 -4.99
CA ASN A 121 11.25 -0.66 -5.74
C ASN A 121 11.01 -0.91 -7.24
N SER A 122 9.96 -1.67 -7.57
CA SER A 122 9.56 -2.00 -8.94
C SER A 122 8.87 -0.85 -9.67
N SER A 123 8.44 0.19 -8.96
CA SER A 123 7.78 1.34 -9.56
C SER A 123 8.76 2.25 -10.32
N SER A 124 8.20 3.02 -11.24
CA SER A 124 8.84 4.05 -12.06
C SER A 124 9.04 5.38 -11.32
N ILE A 125 8.63 5.48 -10.05
CA ILE A 125 8.86 6.68 -9.24
C ILE A 125 10.35 7.06 -9.24
N ILE A 126 10.61 8.37 -9.27
CA ILE A 126 11.96 8.90 -9.17
C ILE A 126 12.54 8.49 -7.82
N LYS A 127 13.61 7.69 -7.87
CA LYS A 127 14.34 7.23 -6.69
C LYS A 127 15.31 8.35 -6.32
N ASP A 128 14.88 9.23 -5.42
CA ASP A 128 15.77 10.24 -4.85
C ASP A 128 16.99 9.53 -4.28
N ALA A 129 18.19 9.89 -4.77
CA ALA A 129 19.42 9.26 -4.33
C ALA A 129 19.49 9.41 -2.80
N SER A 130 19.70 8.29 -2.08
CA SER A 130 20.02 8.40 -0.67
C SER A 130 21.35 9.14 -0.58
N GLU A 131 21.33 10.43 -0.25
CA GLU A 131 22.52 11.10 0.21
C GLU A 131 22.92 10.40 1.50
N SER A 132 23.86 9.46 1.38
CA SER A 132 24.69 9.06 2.49
C SER A 132 25.57 10.27 2.81
N VAL A 133 25.03 11.23 3.57
CA VAL A 133 25.85 12.18 4.30
C VAL A 133 26.52 11.37 5.40
N VAL A 134 27.64 10.75 5.05
CA VAL A 134 28.63 10.31 6.01
C VAL A 134 29.30 11.58 6.49
N ASP A 135 28.71 12.21 7.51
CA ASP A 135 29.39 13.27 8.25
C ASP A 135 30.62 12.65 8.91
N LYS A 136 31.78 12.87 8.30
CA LYS A 136 33.09 12.65 8.91
C LYS A 136 33.50 13.95 9.57
N TYR A 137 33.36 14.02 10.89
CA TYR A 137 34.21 14.83 11.76
C TYR A 137 34.59 13.99 12.98
#